data_AF-A0A929GQZ2-F1
#
_entry.id   AF-A0A929GQZ2-F1
#
_cell.length_a   1.000
_cell.length_b   1.000
_cell.length_c   1.000
_cell.angle_alpha   90.00
_cell.angle_beta   90.00
_cell.angle_gamma   90.00
#
_symmetry.space_group_name_H-M   'P 1'
#
loop_
_entity.id
_entity.type
_entity.pdbx_description
1 polymer ?
#
loop_
_entity_poly.entity_id
_entity_poly.type
_entity_poly.pdbx_seq_one_letter_code
_entity_poly.pdbx_strand_id
1 'polypeptide(L)'
;MPKSYIKVYIHYVYTVKGRSNFLLPQHNNELQKYITGIVQNRKCKMLAINNMPDHVHMLIGIHPAYSISKLIQEVKAISSQFINKNRWVRVKFQWQKGYGAFSYSRSQINNVIRYIENQQKHHKKKNFEEEYIEFLEKFAIEFDNKCLFEFYDK
;
A
#
# COMPACT_ATOMS: atom_id res chain seq x y z
N MET A 1 33.98 3.16 18.30
CA MET A 1 32.56 3.23 18.71
C MET A 1 31.74 2.29 17.83
N PRO A 2 30.77 1.55 18.39
CA PRO A 2 29.89 0.65 17.62
C PRO A 2 28.96 1.45 16.67
N LYS A 3 28.59 0.84 15.53
CA LYS A 3 27.64 1.39 14.55
C LYS A 3 26.38 0.52 14.48
N SER A 4 25.25 1.12 14.11
CA SER A 4 23.99 0.42 13.88
C SER A 4 23.84 0.02 12.40
N TYR A 5 23.51 -1.24 12.14
CA TYR A 5 23.25 -1.78 10.80
C TYR A 5 21.83 -2.36 10.77
N ILE A 6 20.91 -1.69 10.09
CA ILE A 6 19.48 -1.99 10.15
C ILE A 6 18.96 -2.26 8.75
N LYS A 7 18.15 -3.32 8.62
CA LYS A 7 17.43 -3.63 7.38
C LYS A 7 16.07 -4.23 7.72
N VAL A 8 15.01 -3.49 7.43
CA VAL A 8 13.63 -3.87 7.74
C VAL A 8 12.78 -3.65 6.49
N TYR A 9 11.99 -4.65 6.14
CA TYR A 9 11.14 -4.64 4.96
C TYR A 9 9.68 -4.78 5.36
N ILE A 10 8.85 -3.82 4.95
CA ILE A 10 7.43 -3.79 5.27
C ILE A 10 6.63 -3.70 3.97
N HIS A 11 5.70 -4.63 3.79
CA HIS A 11 4.68 -4.59 2.76
C HIS A 11 3.42 -3.95 3.34
N TYR A 12 3.07 -2.77 2.82
CA TYR A 12 1.85 -2.06 3.15
C TYR A 12 0.72 -2.42 2.16
N VAL A 13 -0.49 -2.52 2.69
CA VAL A 13 -1.74 -2.65 1.93
C VAL A 13 -2.77 -1.65 2.48
N TYR A 14 -3.41 -0.88 1.61
CA TYR A 14 -4.46 0.07 1.99
C TYR A 14 -5.40 0.36 0.83
N THR A 15 -6.62 0.81 1.13
CA THR A 15 -7.72 0.92 0.16
C THR A 15 -8.41 2.29 0.17
N VAL A 16 -9.10 2.62 -0.93
CA VAL A 16 -9.92 3.82 -1.11
C VAL A 16 -11.22 3.73 -0.32
N LYS A 17 -11.76 4.88 0.11
CA LYS A 17 -13.02 4.95 0.86
C LYS A 17 -14.19 5.15 -0.10
N GLY A 18 -15.01 4.13 -0.32
CA GLY A 18 -16.17 4.18 -1.20
C GLY A 18 -15.84 4.03 -2.68
N ARG A 19 -16.76 3.42 -3.44
CA ARG A 19 -16.65 3.19 -4.90
C ARG A 19 -16.38 4.46 -5.71
N SER A 20 -16.91 5.60 -5.27
CA SER A 20 -16.69 6.91 -5.93
C SER A 20 -15.23 7.37 -5.93
N ASN A 21 -14.37 6.74 -5.12
CA ASN A 21 -12.95 7.05 -4.99
C ASN A 21 -12.07 6.10 -5.82
N PHE A 22 -12.65 5.20 -6.61
CA PHE A 22 -11.89 4.30 -7.47
C PHE A 22 -11.01 5.08 -8.44
N LEU A 23 -9.74 4.68 -8.51
CA LEU A 23 -8.74 5.32 -9.34
C LEU A 23 -8.71 4.67 -10.72
N LEU A 24 -8.85 5.50 -11.76
CA LEU A 24 -8.80 5.01 -13.14
C LEU A 24 -7.36 4.56 -13.49
N PRO A 25 -7.19 3.44 -14.23
CA PRO A 25 -5.86 2.91 -14.57
C PRO A 25 -4.91 3.90 -15.26
N GLN A 26 -5.47 4.88 -15.97
CA GLN A 26 -4.70 5.95 -16.62
C GLN A 26 -3.82 6.77 -15.64
N HIS A 27 -4.21 6.83 -14.35
CA HIS A 27 -3.47 7.57 -13.32
C HIS A 27 -2.42 6.73 -12.58
N ASN A 28 -2.35 5.41 -12.83
CA ASN A 28 -1.53 4.49 -12.06
C ASN A 28 -0.04 4.87 -12.08
N ASN A 29 0.52 5.12 -13.26
CA ASN A 29 1.94 5.45 -13.41
C ASN A 29 2.31 6.73 -12.64
N GLU A 30 1.48 7.76 -12.76
CA GLU A 30 1.70 9.03 -12.09
C GLU A 30 1.56 8.90 -10.56
N LEU A 31 0.53 8.19 -10.08
CA LEU A 31 0.33 7.94 -8.66
C LEU A 31 1.51 7.16 -8.05
N GLN A 32 1.95 6.10 -8.73
CA GLN A 32 3.05 5.27 -8.27
C GLN A 32 4.37 6.06 -8.18
N LYS A 33 4.66 6.89 -9.19
CA LYS A 33 5.81 7.80 -9.18
C LYS A 33 5.71 8.81 -8.04
N TYR A 34 4.53 9.43 -7.86
CA TYR A 34 4.32 10.42 -6.82
C TYR A 34 4.51 9.83 -5.42
N ILE A 35 3.90 8.67 -5.13
CA ILE A 35 4.08 7.96 -3.86
C ILE A 35 5.53 7.51 -3.66
N THR A 36 6.20 7.07 -4.72
CA THR A 36 7.63 6.74 -4.66
C THR A 36 8.46 7.95 -4.22
N GLY A 37 8.18 9.14 -4.76
CA GLY A 37 8.81 10.38 -4.33
C GLY A 37 8.53 10.71 -2.87
N ILE A 38 7.29 10.50 -2.39
CA ILE A 38 6.97 10.63 -0.97
C ILE A 38 7.90 9.74 -0.14
N VAL A 39 7.94 8.43 -0.42
CA VAL A 39 8.72 7.45 0.36
C VAL A 39 10.22 7.74 0.33
N GLN A 40 10.78 8.05 -0.83
CA GLN A 40 12.22 8.31 -0.98
C GLN A 40 12.66 9.57 -0.22
N ASN A 41 11.83 10.62 -0.19
CA ASN A 41 12.11 11.83 0.59
C ASN A 41 12.14 11.59 2.11
N ARG A 42 11.66 10.45 2.59
CA ARG A 42 11.74 10.01 4.00
C ARG A 42 12.94 9.10 4.27
N LYS A 43 13.91 9.04 3.35
CA LYS A 43 15.06 8.14 3.39
C LYS A 43 14.68 6.65 3.41
N CYS A 44 13.42 6.33 3.14
CA CYS A 44 12.94 4.96 2.97
C CYS A 44 13.16 4.55 1.51
N LYS A 45 13.35 3.24 1.26
CA LYS A 45 13.56 2.72 -0.09
C LYS A 45 12.29 2.05 -0.60
N MET A 46 11.68 2.62 -1.65
CA MET A 46 10.63 1.92 -2.39
C MET A 46 11.25 0.74 -3.15
N LEU A 47 10.76 -0.48 -2.92
CA LEU A 47 11.23 -1.69 -3.59
C LEU A 47 10.26 -2.18 -4.66
N ALA A 48 8.96 -2.07 -4.39
CA ALA A 48 7.91 -2.30 -5.36
C ALA A 48 6.67 -1.51 -4.95
N ILE A 49 5.93 -1.02 -5.94
CA ILE A 49 4.63 -0.39 -5.74
C ILE A 49 3.73 -0.81 -6.90
N ASN A 50 2.47 -1.09 -6.58
CA ASN A 50 1.45 -1.27 -7.59
C ASN A 50 0.09 -0.89 -6.99
N ASN A 51 -0.86 -0.56 -7.84
CA ASN A 51 -2.22 -0.25 -7.41
C ASN A 51 -3.25 -0.84 -8.36
N MET A 52 -4.37 -1.22 -7.76
CA MET A 52 -5.64 -1.48 -8.41
C MET A 52 -6.52 -0.23 -8.29
N PRO A 53 -7.71 -0.20 -8.92
CA PRO A 53 -8.63 0.93 -8.76
C PRO A 53 -9.00 1.22 -7.31
N ASP A 54 -9.07 0.18 -6.49
CA ASP A 54 -9.57 0.17 -5.13
C ASP A 54 -8.47 0.18 -4.07
N HIS A 55 -7.30 -0.43 -4.31
CA HIS A 55 -6.26 -0.56 -3.27
C HIS A 55 -4.83 -0.46 -3.81
N VAL A 56 -3.87 -0.32 -2.89
CA VAL A 56 -2.43 -0.11 -3.18
C VAL A 56 -1.58 -1.07 -2.37
N HIS A 57 -0.57 -1.65 -3.02
CA HIS A 57 0.50 -2.44 -2.40
C HIS A 57 1.82 -1.66 -2.48
N MET A 58 2.57 -1.60 -1.38
CA MET A 58 3.92 -1.01 -1.35
C MET A 58 4.86 -1.87 -0.54
N LEU A 59 5.97 -2.33 -1.13
CA LEU A 59 7.07 -2.95 -0.40
C LEU A 59 8.17 -1.93 -0.18
N ILE A 60 8.49 -1.65 1.08
CA ILE A 60 9.40 -0.57 1.48
C ILE A 60 10.50 -1.13 2.38
N GLY A 61 11.75 -0.78 2.08
CA GLY A 61 12.85 -0.83 3.04
C GLY A 61 12.76 0.40 3.95
N ILE A 62 12.27 0.22 5.18
CA ILE A 62 11.96 1.33 6.09
C ILE A 62 13.24 1.86 6.77
N HIS A 63 13.35 3.18 6.87
CA HIS A 63 14.41 3.83 7.64
C HIS A 63 14.04 3.82 9.13
N PRO A 64 14.95 3.52 10.07
CA PRO A 64 14.65 3.38 11.50
C PRO A 64 14.12 4.65 12.18
N ALA A 65 14.29 5.81 11.55
CA ALA A 65 13.72 7.07 12.03
C ALA A 65 12.19 7.20 11.81
N TYR A 66 11.57 6.27 11.07
CA TYR A 66 10.14 6.26 10.81
C TYR A 66 9.49 5.03 11.45
N SER A 67 8.39 5.26 12.17
CA SER A 67 7.48 4.17 12.52
C SER A 67 6.67 3.76 11.30
N ILE A 68 6.19 2.51 11.32
CA ILE A 68 5.30 1.96 10.29
C ILE A 68 4.06 2.86 10.11
N SER A 69 3.44 3.25 11.21
CA SER A 69 2.23 4.09 11.22
C SER A 69 2.47 5.51 10.70
N LYS A 70 3.61 6.13 11.04
CA LYS A 70 3.93 7.49 10.63
C LYS A 70 4.13 7.58 9.11
N LEU A 71 4.87 6.63 8.54
CA LEU A 71 5.14 6.61 7.10
C LEU A 71 3.84 6.49 6.29
N ILE A 72 2.97 5.53 6.63
CA ILE A 72 1.73 5.31 5.89
C ILE A 72 0.72 6.45 6.06
N GLN A 73 0.68 7.08 7.24
CA GLN A 73 -0.13 8.28 7.46
C GLN A 73 0.27 9.41 6.50
N GLU A 74 1.57 9.68 6.36
CA GLU A 74 2.06 10.71 5.44
C GLU A 74 1.81 10.35 3.98
N VAL A 75 2.07 9.10 3.58
CA VAL A 75 1.78 8.62 2.21
C VAL A 75 0.33 8.85 1.87
N LYS A 76 -0.61 8.44 2.73
CA LYS A 76 -2.05 8.57 2.49
C LYS A 76 -2.49 10.03 2.47
N ALA A 77 -2.00 10.86 3.40
CA ALA A 77 -2.37 12.27 3.47
C ALA A 77 -1.90 13.06 2.23
N ILE A 78 -0.63 12.93 1.86
CA ILE A 78 -0.02 13.71 0.79
C ILE A 78 -0.51 13.23 -0.59
N SER A 79 -0.64 11.90 -0.79
CA SER A 79 -1.24 11.37 -2.02
C SER A 79 -2.70 11.79 -2.19
N SER A 80 -3.50 11.83 -1.11
CA SER A 80 -4.88 12.31 -1.19
C SER A 80 -4.95 13.77 -1.63
N GLN A 81 -4.06 14.63 -1.11
CA GLN A 81 -3.99 16.03 -1.53
C GLN A 81 -3.65 16.16 -3.01
N PHE A 82 -2.69 15.35 -3.49
CA PHE A 82 -2.31 15.32 -4.90
C PHE A 82 -3.44 14.85 -5.81
N ILE A 83 -4.11 13.76 -5.48
CA ILE A 83 -5.24 13.22 -6.24
C ILE A 83 -6.38 14.25 -6.32
N ASN A 84 -6.71 14.89 -5.18
CA ASN A 84 -7.72 15.93 -5.12
C ASN A 84 -7.36 17.17 -5.95
N LYS A 85 -6.10 17.62 -5.89
CA LYS A 85 -5.62 18.77 -6.65
C LYS A 85 -5.77 18.56 -8.15
N ASN A 86 -5.50 17.34 -8.63
CA ASN A 86 -5.61 17.00 -10.04
C ASN A 86 -7.03 16.56 -10.48
N ARG A 87 -8.00 16.49 -9.56
CA ARG A 87 -9.40 16.14 -9.84
C ARG A 87 -9.56 14.81 -10.58
N TRP A 88 -8.76 13.80 -10.23
CA TRP A 88 -8.82 12.48 -10.86
C TRP A 88 -10.10 11.70 -10.59
N VAL A 89 -10.84 12.08 -9.53
CA VAL A 89 -12.16 11.55 -9.20
C VAL A 89 -13.15 12.71 -9.02
N ARG A 90 -14.44 12.44 -9.21
CA ARG A 90 -15.51 13.46 -9.15
C ARG A 90 -15.83 13.95 -7.73
N VAL A 91 -15.45 13.15 -6.73
CA VAL A 91 -15.67 13.44 -5.31
C VAL A 91 -14.37 13.93 -4.66
N LYS A 92 -14.45 14.40 -3.41
CA LYS A 92 -13.24 14.62 -2.61
C LYS A 92 -12.60 13.27 -2.28
N PHE A 93 -11.44 13.00 -2.89
CA PHE A 93 -10.70 11.77 -2.73
C PHE A 93 -10.35 11.48 -1.26
N GLN A 94 -10.60 10.25 -0.81
CA GLN A 94 -10.22 9.74 0.51
C GLN A 94 -9.75 8.28 0.46
N TRP A 95 -8.64 7.97 1.13
CA TRP A 95 -8.32 6.61 1.56
C TRP A 95 -9.17 6.21 2.78
N GLN A 96 -9.44 4.93 2.98
CA GLN A 96 -10.04 4.43 4.22
C GLN A 96 -9.12 4.66 5.43
N LYS A 97 -9.68 4.61 6.64
CA LYS A 97 -8.86 4.49 7.85
C LYS A 97 -8.24 3.09 7.90
N GLY A 98 -7.14 2.91 8.66
CA GLY A 98 -6.43 1.64 8.74
C GLY A 98 -5.48 1.35 7.57
N TYR A 99 -4.68 0.29 7.72
CA TYR A 99 -3.73 -0.24 6.74
C TYR A 99 -3.28 -1.64 7.22
N GLY A 100 -2.95 -2.54 6.28
CA GLY A 100 -2.16 -3.73 6.57
C GLY A 100 -0.66 -3.42 6.48
N ALA A 101 0.14 -4.05 7.34
CA ALA A 101 1.60 -3.94 7.32
C ALA A 101 2.22 -5.30 7.69
N PHE A 102 2.97 -5.88 6.76
CA PHE A 102 3.50 -7.23 6.86
C PHE A 102 5.02 -7.24 6.68
N SER A 103 5.76 -7.84 7.60
CA SER A 103 7.22 -7.86 7.57
C SER A 103 7.77 -9.05 6.78
N TYR A 104 8.84 -8.83 6.00
CA TYR A 104 9.48 -9.90 5.23
C TYR A 104 10.99 -9.99 5.48
N SER A 105 11.52 -11.21 5.45
CA SER A 105 12.96 -11.45 5.45
C SER A 105 13.58 -11.17 4.08
N ARG A 106 14.90 -10.93 4.04
CA ARG A 106 15.64 -10.60 2.80
C ARG A 106 15.45 -11.64 1.69
N SER A 107 15.36 -12.93 2.03
CA SER A 107 15.22 -14.04 1.08
C SER A 107 13.88 -14.01 0.34
N GLN A 108 12.84 -13.45 0.95
CA GLN A 108 11.48 -13.40 0.40
C GLN A 108 11.26 -12.18 -0.53
N ILE A 109 12.11 -11.15 -0.44
CA ILE A 109 11.88 -9.86 -1.09
C ILE A 109 11.64 -9.97 -2.60
N ASN A 110 12.40 -10.79 -3.32
CA ASN A 110 12.21 -10.93 -4.77
C ASN A 110 10.85 -11.56 -5.11
N ASN A 111 10.34 -12.46 -4.28
CA ASN A 111 9.01 -13.05 -4.46
C ASN A 111 7.92 -12.00 -4.21
N VAL A 112 8.08 -11.18 -3.17
CA VAL A 112 7.12 -10.12 -2.84
C VAL A 112 7.12 -9.01 -3.90
N ILE A 113 8.29 -8.64 -4.45
CA ILE A 113 8.38 -7.70 -5.58
C ILE A 113 7.59 -8.24 -6.77
N ARG A 114 7.87 -9.47 -7.21
CA ARG A 114 7.16 -10.10 -8.33
C ARG A 114 5.67 -10.19 -8.09
N TYR A 115 5.26 -10.49 -6.85
CA TYR A 115 3.86 -10.52 -6.46
C TYR A 115 3.19 -9.15 -6.68
N ILE A 116 3.79 -8.07 -6.16
CA ILE A 116 3.26 -6.71 -6.29
C ILE A 116 3.22 -6.26 -7.75
N GLU A 117 4.27 -6.52 -8.52
CA GLU A 117 4.33 -6.14 -9.94
C GLU A 117 3.27 -6.84 -10.80
N ASN A 118 2.78 -8.01 -10.40
CA ASN A 118 1.79 -8.79 -11.15
C ASN A 118 0.35 -8.63 -10.64
N GLN A 119 0.06 -7.61 -9.82
CA GLN A 119 -1.26 -7.41 -9.21
C GLN A 119 -2.43 -7.34 -10.21
N GLN A 120 -2.24 -6.72 -11.38
CA GLN A 120 -3.28 -6.69 -12.42
C GLN A 120 -3.62 -8.09 -12.97
N LYS A 121 -2.65 -9.02 -12.99
CA LYS A 121 -2.90 -10.42 -13.39
C LYS A 121 -3.53 -11.21 -12.25
N HIS A 122 -3.07 -10.99 -11.02
CA HIS A 122 -3.60 -11.63 -9.81
C HIS A 122 -5.11 -11.38 -9.67
N HIS A 123 -5.52 -10.12 -9.78
CA HIS A 123 -6.93 -9.71 -9.66
C HIS A 123 -7.82 -10.01 -10.87
N LYS A 124 -7.34 -10.79 -11.85
CA LYS A 124 -8.22 -11.45 -12.83
C LYS A 124 -8.90 -12.70 -12.25
N LYS A 125 -8.37 -13.25 -11.15
CA LYS A 125 -8.81 -14.53 -10.58
C LYS A 125 -9.24 -14.43 -9.12
N LYS A 126 -8.89 -13.34 -8.43
CA LYS A 126 -9.06 -13.20 -6.99
C LYS A 126 -9.49 -11.77 -6.64
N ASN A 127 -10.47 -11.61 -5.75
CA ASN A 127 -10.87 -10.28 -5.29
C ASN A 127 -9.96 -9.78 -4.14
N PHE A 128 -10.08 -8.49 -3.79
CA PHE A 128 -9.21 -7.88 -2.79
C PHE A 128 -9.53 -8.32 -1.35
N GLU A 129 -10.80 -8.62 -1.05
CA GLU A 129 -11.20 -9.10 0.27
C GLU A 129 -10.53 -10.44 0.61
N GLU A 130 -10.64 -11.41 -0.30
CA GLU A 130 -9.99 -12.71 -0.19
C GLU A 130 -8.46 -12.57 -0.10
N GLU A 131 -7.87 -11.62 -0.82
CA GLU A 131 -6.43 -11.35 -0.75
C GLU A 131 -6.02 -10.80 0.61
N TYR A 132 -6.77 -9.84 1.14
CA TYR A 132 -6.46 -9.22 2.41
C TYR A 132 -6.60 -10.20 3.58
N ILE A 133 -7.66 -11.01 3.58
CA ILE A 133 -7.87 -12.07 4.59
C ILE A 133 -6.72 -13.07 4.56
N GLU A 134 -6.32 -13.55 3.38
CA GLU A 134 -5.17 -14.47 3.27
C GLU A 134 -3.86 -13.85 3.81
N PHE A 135 -3.67 -12.53 3.65
CA PHE A 135 -2.52 -11.88 4.29
C PHE A 135 -2.61 -11.92 5.81
N LEU A 136 -3.77 -11.61 6.39
CA LEU A 136 -3.95 -11.63 7.84
C LEU A 136 -3.70 -13.04 8.40
N GLU A 137 -4.27 -14.06 7.76
CA GLU A 137 -4.08 -15.48 8.13
C GLU A 137 -2.62 -15.91 7.98
N LYS A 138 -1.99 -15.63 6.84
CA LYS A 138 -0.60 -15.99 6.57
C LYS A 138 0.38 -15.39 7.58
N PHE A 139 0.08 -14.19 8.08
CA PHE A 139 0.89 -13.50 9.08
C PHE A 139 0.42 -13.74 10.52
N ALA A 140 -0.56 -14.63 10.72
CA ALA A 140 -1.13 -14.97 12.02
C ALA A 140 -1.57 -13.72 12.82
N ILE A 141 -2.17 -12.76 12.11
CA ILE A 141 -2.76 -11.58 12.74
C ILE A 141 -4.18 -11.95 13.17
N GLU A 142 -4.51 -11.76 14.44
CA GLU A 142 -5.88 -11.88 14.93
C GLU A 142 -6.70 -10.67 14.46
N PHE A 143 -7.87 -10.92 13.88
CA PHE A 143 -8.77 -9.87 13.42
C PHE A 143 -10.24 -10.21 13.66
N ASP A 144 -11.05 -9.18 13.85
CA ASP A 144 -12.51 -9.27 13.81
C ASP A 144 -12.97 -8.87 12.41
N ASN A 145 -13.85 -9.66 11.80
CA ASN A 145 -14.46 -9.37 10.51
C ASN A 145 -15.14 -7.98 10.47
N LYS A 146 -15.62 -7.47 11.62
CA LYS A 146 -16.21 -6.12 11.75
C LYS A 146 -15.18 -4.99 11.68
N CYS A 147 -13.89 -5.31 11.84
CA CYS A 147 -12.77 -4.38 11.84
C CYS A 147 -11.97 -4.40 10.52
N LEU A 148 -12.44 -5.17 9.52
CA LEU A 148 -11.84 -5.18 8.19
C LEU A 148 -12.17 -3.90 7.41
N PHE A 149 -11.52 -3.75 6.26
CA PHE A 149 -11.88 -2.67 5.33
C PHE A 149 -13.31 -2.82 4.84
N GLU A 150 -13.90 -1.71 4.43
CA GLU A 150 -15.08 -1.76 3.56
C GLU A 150 -14.61 -2.21 2.17
N PHE A 151 -14.96 -3.42 1.78
CA PHE A 151 -14.68 -3.94 0.44
C PHE A 151 -15.79 -3.54 -0.52
N TYR A 152 -15.41 -3.29 -1.77
CA TYR A 152 -16.36 -2.89 -2.80
C TYR A 152 -16.10 -3.69 -4.08
N ASP A 153 -17.14 -4.32 -4.60
CA ASP A 153 -17.08 -4.98 -5.90
C ASP A 153 -16.76 -3.98 -7.03
N LYS A 154 -16.06 -4.48 -8.05
CA LYS A 154 -15.74 -3.75 -9.28
C LYS A 154 -16.93 -3.63 -10.21
#